data_AF-A0A392MQI2-F1
#
_entry.id   AF-A0A392MQI2-F1
#
_cell.length_a   1.000
_cell.length_b   1.000
_cell.length_c   1.000
_cell.angle_alpha   90.00
_cell.angle_beta   90.00
_cell.angle_gamma   90.00
#
_symmetry.space_group_name_H-M   'P 1'
#
loop_
_entity.id
_entity.type
_entity.pdbx_description
1 polymer ?
#
loop_
_entity_poly.entity_id
_entity_poly.type
_entity_poly.pdbx_seq_one_letter_code
_entity_poly.pdbx_strand_id
1 'polypeptide(L)'
;GTPLANFDPTTPDKFDKNYYSNLQLKKGLLQSDQELFSTSGADTISIVNKFSADQKAFYENFAAAMIKMGNIGVLTGKQGEIRKQCNFINSKSVELGLVNVAQTDSSDEGMVSSI
;
A
#
# COMPACT_ATOMS: atom_id res chain seq x y z
N GLY A 1 10.10 28.57 -2.52
CA GLY A 1 9.74 27.14 -2.58
C GLY A 1 9.41 26.66 -1.18
N THR A 2 8.64 25.59 -1.04
CA THR A 2 8.36 24.96 0.26
C THR A 2 9.61 24.22 0.75
N PRO A 3 10.12 24.48 1.95
CA PRO A 3 11.28 23.75 2.48
C PRO A 3 10.89 22.29 2.78
N LEU A 4 11.80 21.36 2.46
CA LEU A 4 11.68 19.92 2.77
C LEU A 4 12.70 19.54 3.84
N ALA A 5 12.39 18.50 4.61
CA ALA A 5 13.26 17.92 5.62
C ALA A 5 13.18 16.38 5.59
N ASN A 6 14.25 15.73 6.05
CA ASN A 6 14.32 14.28 6.14
C ASN A 6 13.71 13.77 7.45
N PHE A 7 12.91 12.72 7.39
CA PHE A 7 12.33 12.06 8.57
C PHE A 7 13.39 11.34 9.43
N ASP A 8 14.46 10.85 8.79
CA ASP A 8 15.66 10.39 9.46
C ASP A 8 16.83 11.33 9.12
N PRO A 9 17.27 12.20 10.05
CA PRO A 9 18.42 13.07 9.81
C PRO A 9 19.78 12.34 9.81
N THR A 10 19.85 11.10 10.28
CA THR A 10 21.10 10.32 10.38
C THR A 10 21.37 9.55 9.10
N THR A 11 20.36 8.87 8.56
CA THR A 11 20.46 8.10 7.31
C THR A 11 19.21 8.29 6.42
N PRO A 12 19.06 9.45 5.75
CA PRO A 12 17.81 9.85 5.09
C PRO A 12 17.19 8.83 4.12
N ASP A 13 18.03 8.14 3.36
CA ASP A 13 17.59 7.23 2.29
C ASP A 13 17.75 5.75 2.64
N LYS A 14 18.13 5.42 3.87
CA LYS A 14 18.37 4.04 4.30
C LYS A 14 17.34 3.59 5.31
N PHE A 15 16.75 2.43 5.03
CA PHE A 15 15.84 1.79 5.98
C PHE A 15 16.64 1.05 7.06
N ASP A 16 16.85 1.65 8.22
CA ASP A 16 17.55 1.02 9.34
C ASP A 16 17.04 1.50 10.72
N LYS A 17 17.72 1.06 11.79
CA LYS A 17 17.29 1.36 13.16
C LYS A 17 17.51 2.81 13.60
N ASN A 18 18.22 3.63 12.81
CA ASN A 18 18.58 4.99 13.21
C ASN A 18 17.36 5.87 13.47
N TYR A 19 16.22 5.58 12.85
CA TYR A 19 14.93 6.17 13.24
C TYR A 19 14.69 6.09 14.76
N TYR A 20 14.87 4.92 15.38
CA TYR A 20 14.70 4.74 16.84
C TYR A 20 15.82 5.36 17.65
N SER A 21 17.07 5.31 17.15
CA SER A 21 18.20 5.97 17.81
C SER A 21 18.04 7.49 17.86
N ASN A 22 17.44 8.10 16.83
CA ASN A 22 17.12 9.52 16.81
C ASN A 22 16.14 9.92 17.90
N LEU A 23 15.14 9.08 18.21
CA LEU A 23 14.16 9.38 19.27
C LEU A 23 14.81 9.48 20.65
N GLN A 24 15.82 8.63 20.92
CA GLN A 24 16.61 8.68 22.16
C GLN A 24 17.40 10.00 22.29
N LEU A 25 17.80 10.57 21.16
CA LEU A 25 18.50 11.86 21.08
C LEU A 25 17.57 13.06 20.92
N LYS A 26 16.24 12.86 21.06
CA LYS A 26 15.21 13.89 20.87
C LYS A 26 15.22 14.53 19.47
N LYS A 27 15.51 13.71 18.46
CA LYS A 27 15.59 14.12 17.05
C LYS A 27 14.42 13.59 16.19
N GLY A 28 13.32 13.15 16.80
CA GLY A 28 12.11 12.82 16.05
C GLY A 28 11.54 14.07 15.36
N LEU A 29 11.27 13.96 14.06
CA LEU A 29 10.80 15.12 13.27
C LEU A 29 9.33 15.44 13.58
N LEU A 30 8.47 14.41 13.59
CA LEU A 30 7.06 14.59 13.94
C LEU A 30 6.86 14.46 15.44
N GLN A 31 5.85 15.16 15.96
CA GLN A 31 5.43 15.01 17.35
C GLN A 31 5.11 13.54 17.68
N SER A 32 4.38 12.86 16.79
CA SER A 32 4.03 11.44 16.96
C SER A 32 5.25 10.52 17.02
N ASP A 33 6.35 10.86 16.35
CA ASP A 33 7.60 10.09 16.44
C ASP A 33 8.20 10.23 17.85
N GLN A 34 8.32 11.47 18.33
CA GLN A 34 8.99 11.75 19.59
C GLN A 34 8.16 11.28 20.81
N GLU A 35 6.84 11.26 20.69
CA GLU A 35 5.92 10.73 21.71
C GLU A 35 6.14 9.23 21.99
N LEU A 36 6.63 8.45 21.03
CA LEU A 36 6.97 7.04 21.25
C LEU A 36 8.03 6.85 22.35
N PHE A 37 8.89 7.84 22.57
CA PHE A 37 9.98 7.78 23.55
C PHE A 37 9.85 8.77 24.70
N SER A 38 9.22 9.92 24.48
CA SER A 38 9.21 11.04 25.45
C SER A 38 7.94 11.12 26.31
N THR A 39 6.95 10.28 26.03
CA THR A 39 5.74 10.18 26.87
C THR A 39 6.09 9.40 28.14
N SER A 40 6.15 10.10 29.28
CA SER A 40 6.51 9.50 30.57
C SER A 40 5.62 8.31 30.92
N GLY A 41 6.23 7.15 31.17
CA GLY A 41 5.52 5.92 31.54
C GLY A 41 4.88 5.17 30.36
N ALA A 42 5.11 5.58 29.12
CA ALA A 42 4.57 4.87 27.96
C ALA A 42 5.27 3.52 27.74
N ASP A 43 4.48 2.49 27.47
CA ASP A 43 4.96 1.12 27.18
C ASP A 43 5.88 1.07 25.95
N THR A 44 5.72 2.03 25.03
CA THR A 44 6.50 2.16 23.79
C THR A 44 7.99 2.45 24.04
N ILE A 45 8.35 3.05 25.17
CA ILE A 45 9.75 3.39 25.49
C ILE A 45 10.63 2.13 25.45
N SER A 46 10.15 1.02 26.01
CA SER A 46 10.88 -0.25 26.03
C SER A 46 11.12 -0.82 24.62
N ILE A 47 10.14 -0.63 23.73
CA ILE A 47 10.20 -1.08 22.34
C ILE A 47 11.18 -0.22 21.54
N VAL A 48 11.13 1.11 21.71
CA VAL A 48 12.10 2.04 21.09
C VAL A 48 13.52 1.69 21.52
N ASN A 49 13.75 1.44 22.81
CA ASN A 49 15.06 1.04 23.32
C ASN A 49 15.54 -0.27 22.69
N LYS A 50 14.67 -1.27 22.57
CA LYS A 50 14.98 -2.55 21.94
C LYS A 50 15.39 -2.37 20.47
N PHE A 51 14.60 -1.64 19.70
CA PHE A 51 14.85 -1.46 18.26
C PHE A 51 16.06 -0.55 18.00
N SER A 52 16.31 0.45 18.83
CA SER A 52 17.54 1.25 18.76
C SER A 52 18.79 0.45 19.12
N ALA A 53 18.69 -0.56 19.99
CA ALA A 53 19.82 -1.44 20.31
C ALA A 53 20.06 -2.49 19.21
N ASP A 54 19.00 -3.14 18.74
CA ASP A 54 19.06 -4.32 17.86
C ASP A 54 18.27 -4.11 16.55
N GLN A 55 19.01 -3.94 15.46
CA GLN A 55 18.43 -3.76 14.11
C GLN A 55 17.74 -5.02 13.60
N LYS A 56 18.20 -6.21 13.97
CA LYS A 56 17.59 -7.47 13.54
C LYS A 56 16.21 -7.60 14.19
N ALA A 57 16.12 -7.30 15.49
CA ALA A 57 14.84 -7.29 16.19
C ALA A 57 13.84 -6.30 15.57
N PHE A 58 14.30 -5.10 15.18
CA PHE A 58 13.48 -4.15 14.43
C PHE A 58 12.97 -4.75 13.12
N TYR A 59 13.86 -5.26 12.27
CA TYR A 59 13.47 -5.79 10.95
C TYR A 59 12.50 -6.97 11.05
N GLU A 60 12.73 -7.90 11.98
CA GLU A 60 11.84 -9.05 12.18
C GLU A 60 10.42 -8.61 12.59
N ASN A 61 10.32 -7.66 13.52
CA ASN A 61 9.02 -7.14 13.96
C ASN A 61 8.36 -6.26 12.89
N PHE A 62 9.14 -5.50 12.13
CA PHE A 62 8.64 -4.71 11.02
C PHE A 62 8.04 -5.59 9.93
N ALA A 63 8.72 -6.67 9.55
CA ALA A 63 8.20 -7.63 8.56
C ALA A 63 6.88 -8.26 9.03
N ALA A 64 6.82 -8.72 10.29
CA ALA A 64 5.60 -9.28 10.86
C ALA A 64 4.45 -8.26 10.91
N ALA A 65 4.73 -7.01 11.28
CA ALA A 65 3.75 -5.93 11.31
C ALA A 65 3.22 -5.60 9.91
N MET A 66 4.08 -5.54 8.89
CA MET A 66 3.69 -5.26 7.51
C MET A 66 2.84 -6.39 6.91
N ILE A 67 3.14 -7.65 7.21
CA ILE A 67 2.28 -8.78 6.82
C ILE A 67 0.90 -8.66 7.47
N LYS A 68 0.86 -8.38 8.78
CA LYS A 68 -0.41 -8.21 9.51
C LYS A 68 -1.24 -7.05 8.94
N MET A 69 -0.59 -5.92 8.63
CA MET A 69 -1.24 -4.75 8.03
C MET A 69 -1.77 -5.06 6.62
N GLY A 70 -1.02 -5.80 5.81
CA GLY A 70 -1.43 -6.20 4.45
C GLY A 70 -2.67 -7.10 4.41
N ASN A 71 -3.05 -7.71 5.53
CA ASN A 71 -4.23 -8.56 5.65
C ASN A 71 -5.50 -7.81 6.07
N ILE A 72 -5.45 -6.49 6.27
CA ILE A 72 -6.61 -5.69 6.68
C ILE A 72 -7.57 -5.52 5.49
N GLY A 73 -8.80 -6.00 5.62
CA GLY A 73 -9.89 -5.67 4.70
C GLY A 73 -9.71 -6.15 3.25
N VAL A 74 -8.94 -7.21 3.03
CA VAL A 74 -8.61 -7.72 1.70
C VAL A 74 -9.84 -8.26 0.96
N LEU A 75 -9.96 -7.96 -0.34
CA LEU A 75 -10.94 -8.55 -1.25
C LEU A 75 -10.38 -9.83 -1.83
N THR A 76 -11.10 -10.94 -1.70
CA THR A 76 -10.62 -12.27 -2.14
C THR A 76 -11.65 -13.00 -3.00
N GLY A 77 -11.21 -14.05 -3.71
CA GLY A 77 -12.07 -14.84 -4.56
C GLY A 77 -12.69 -14.03 -5.69
N LYS A 78 -14.02 -13.86 -5.68
CA LYS A 78 -14.78 -13.10 -6.68
C LYS A 78 -15.12 -11.67 -6.22
N GLN A 79 -14.61 -11.23 -5.07
CA GLN A 79 -14.80 -9.87 -4.56
C GLN A 79 -13.85 -8.90 -5.26
N GLY A 80 -14.35 -7.74 -5.70
CA GLY A 80 -13.55 -6.74 -6.40
C GLY A 80 -13.23 -7.12 -7.85
N GLU A 81 -12.10 -6.62 -8.37
CA GLU A 81 -11.61 -6.90 -9.72
C GLU A 81 -10.08 -6.77 -9.79
N ILE A 82 -9.47 -7.43 -10.78
CA ILE A 82 -8.08 -7.17 -11.16
C ILE A 82 -8.09 -5.98 -12.14
N ARG A 83 -7.60 -4.82 -11.70
CA ARG A 83 -7.57 -3.62 -12.54
C ARG A 83 -6.54 -3.73 -13.65
N LYS A 84 -6.92 -3.35 -14.87
CA LYS A 84 -5.99 -3.22 -16.01
C LYS A 84 -5.14 -1.95 -15.92
N GLN A 85 -5.69 -0.90 -15.31
CA GLN A 85 -5.02 0.37 -15.05
C GLN A 85 -5.40 0.81 -13.63
N CYS A 86 -4.43 1.02 -12.74
CA CYS A 86 -4.72 1.28 -11.32
C CYS A 86 -5.60 2.52 -11.07
N ASN A 87 -5.50 3.51 -11.97
CA ASN A 87 -6.18 4.80 -11.86
C ASN A 87 -7.65 4.76 -12.31
N PHE A 88 -8.10 3.68 -12.96
CA PHE A 88 -9.45 3.56 -13.50
C PHE A 88 -10.09 2.24 -13.08
N ILE A 89 -11.41 2.25 -12.89
CA ILE A 89 -12.19 1.01 -12.80
C ILE A 89 -12.24 0.36 -14.18
N ASN A 90 -12.30 -0.97 -14.24
CA ASN A 90 -12.51 -1.61 -15.54
C ASN A 90 -13.91 -1.24 -16.05
N SER A 91 -13.98 -0.76 -17.29
CA SER A 91 -15.26 -0.48 -17.93
C SER A 91 -16.04 -1.78 -18.12
N LYS A 92 -17.28 -1.81 -17.65
CA LYS A 92 -18.21 -2.89 -18.00
C LYS A 92 -18.71 -2.62 -19.42
N SER A 93 -18.33 -3.45 -20.39
CA SER A 93 -18.79 -3.34 -21.78
C SER A 93 -20.32 -3.35 -21.92
N VAL A 94 -21.03 -3.83 -20.89
CA VAL A 94 -22.49 -3.89 -20.81
C VAL A 94 -23.12 -2.53 -20.47
N GLU A 95 -22.43 -1.66 -19.72
CA GLU A 95 -22.98 -0.37 -19.26
C GLU A 95 -22.71 0.78 -20.24
N LEU A 96 -21.71 0.62 -21.12
CA LEU A 96 -21.41 1.58 -22.18
C LEU A 96 -22.22 1.36 -23.47
N GLY A 97 -23.13 0.37 -23.52
CA GLY A 97 -23.98 0.13 -24.70
C GLY A 97 -23.22 -0.20 -25.99
N LEU A 98 -21.93 -0.52 -25.91
CA LEU A 98 -21.04 -0.69 -27.07
C LEU A 98 -21.17 -2.05 -27.78
N VAL A 99 -22.21 -2.84 -27.48
CA VAL A 99 -22.43 -4.13 -28.15
C VAL A 99 -23.04 -3.97 -29.55
N ASN A 100 -23.44 -2.77 -29.98
CA ASN A 100 -24.13 -2.55 -31.27
C ASN A 100 -23.39 -1.65 -32.28
N VAL A 101 -22.05 -1.68 -32.37
CA VAL A 101 -21.34 -1.07 -33.51
C VAL A 101 -20.31 -2.04 -34.09
N ALA A 102 -20.80 -3.18 -34.53
CA ALA A 102 -20.15 -3.98 -35.57
C ALA A 102 -21.24 -4.58 -36.45
N GLN A 103 -21.89 -3.72 -37.23
CA GLN A 103 -22.83 -4.12 -38.28
C GLN A 103 -22.29 -3.55 -39.59
N THR A 104 -21.89 -4.43 -40.51
CA THR A 104 -21.99 -4.18 -41.95
C THR A 104 -22.39 -5.49 -42.62
N ASP A 105 -23.55 -5.43 -43.28
CA ASP A 105 -24.20 -6.45 -44.07
C ASP A 105 -23.32 -7.04 -45.19
N SER A 106 -23.53 -8.31 -45.51
CA SER A 106 -23.62 -8.73 -46.92
C SER A 106 -24.66 -9.84 -47.04
N SER A 107 -25.75 -9.49 -47.70
CA SER A 107 -26.72 -10.40 -48.32
C SER A 107 -26.03 -11.42 -49.23
N ASP A 108 -26.41 -12.70 -49.14
CA ASP A 108 -26.64 -13.54 -50.30
C ASP A 108 -27.54 -14.74 -49.95
N GLU A 109 -28.30 -15.15 -50.96
CA GLU A 109 -29.58 -15.86 -50.91
C GLU A 109 -29.50 -17.37 -50.61
N GLY A 110 -30.56 -17.87 -49.96
CA GLY A 110 -31.27 -19.12 -50.23
C GLY A 110 -30.53 -20.46 -50.43
N MET A 111 -30.84 -21.45 -49.59
CA MET A 111 -31.69 -22.58 -50.00
C MET A 111 -32.16 -23.42 -48.80
N VAL A 112 -33.43 -23.77 -48.85
CA VAL A 112 -34.14 -24.72 -47.98
C VAL A 112 -33.66 -26.14 -48.26
N SER A 113 -33.54 -27.01 -47.25
CA SER A 113 -33.95 -28.42 -47.39
C SER A 113 -34.08 -29.12 -46.04
N SER A 114 -35.25 -29.73 -45.86
CA SER A 114 -35.60 -30.65 -44.78
C SER A 114 -34.82 -31.96 -44.88
N ILE A 115 -34.49 -32.55 -43.72
CA ILE A 115 -34.71 -33.95 -43.30
C ILE A 115 -34.68 -33.95 -41.77
#